data_AF-A0A3S3H424-F1
#
_entry.id   AF-A0A3S3H424-F1
#
_cell.length_a   1.000
_cell.length_b   1.000
_cell.length_c   1.000
_cell.angle_alpha   90.00
_cell.angle_beta   90.00
_cell.angle_gamma   90.00
#
_symmetry.space_group_name_H-M   'P 1'
#
loop_
_entity.id
_entity.type
_entity.pdbx_description
1 polymer ?
#
loop_
_entity_poly.entity_id
_entity_poly.type
_entity_poly.pdbx_seq_one_letter_code
_entity_poly.pdbx_strand_id
1 'polypeptide(L)'
;MASNILKDLKGLRVQVIHPPDSEGLGLVEHLRRIGCSCEATWPLPESVSPAAVVVLVSIEQENRDQILRLFRPVQPSDPALLAVVSFEDPSTLQVVLECGALAVIERPIRPFGLLTNLTIARALWLERQNAGKRIRKLERKLAGNNRTLRAKNILMQTQGFSEQEAYDSIRRQAMSKRVSMDELAAAIINANELLTFKGSRE
;
A
#
# COMPACT_ATOMS: atom_id res chain seq x y z
N MET A 1 2.33 -13.87 -16.74
CA MET A 1 2.59 -13.38 -15.37
C MET A 1 2.63 -14.51 -14.33
N ALA A 2 1.86 -15.60 -14.46
CA ALA A 2 1.88 -16.71 -13.49
C ALA A 2 3.18 -17.55 -13.48
N SER A 3 3.92 -17.64 -14.61
CA SER A 3 5.06 -18.55 -14.77
C SER A 3 6.31 -18.22 -13.95
N ASN A 4 6.42 -17.00 -13.37
CA ASN A 4 7.57 -16.60 -12.55
C ASN A 4 7.28 -16.55 -11.04
N ILE A 5 6.02 -16.62 -10.61
CA ILE A 5 5.68 -16.39 -9.20
C ILE A 5 6.28 -17.46 -8.28
N LEU A 6 6.40 -18.70 -8.76
CA LEU A 6 7.02 -19.80 -8.01
C LEU A 6 8.53 -19.61 -7.86
N LYS A 7 9.19 -18.98 -8.84
CA LYS A 7 10.60 -18.58 -8.72
C LYS A 7 10.76 -17.42 -7.74
N ASP A 8 9.76 -16.53 -7.69
CA ASP A 8 9.73 -15.35 -6.82
C ASP A 8 9.49 -15.69 -5.33
N LEU A 9 9.22 -16.95 -4.99
CA LEU A 9 9.14 -17.40 -3.60
C LEU A 9 10.51 -17.55 -2.94
N LYS A 10 11.57 -17.79 -3.72
CA LYS A 10 12.93 -17.89 -3.18
C LYS A 10 13.39 -16.51 -2.68
N GLY A 11 13.82 -16.45 -1.42
CA GLY A 11 14.20 -15.21 -0.74
C GLY A 11 13.02 -14.36 -0.28
N LEU A 12 11.77 -14.83 -0.44
CA LEU A 12 10.60 -14.13 0.06
C LEU A 12 10.69 -13.98 1.58
N ARG A 13 10.59 -12.74 2.08
CA ARG A 13 10.66 -12.43 3.52
C ARG A 13 9.29 -12.65 4.14
N VAL A 14 9.19 -13.66 4.99
CA VAL A 14 7.95 -14.13 5.61
C VAL A 14 8.08 -13.99 7.12
N GLN A 15 7.16 -13.26 7.74
CA GLN A 15 7.00 -13.29 9.19
C GLN A 15 5.93 -14.31 9.56
N VAL A 16 6.22 -15.19 10.52
CA VAL A 16 5.29 -16.21 11.01
C VAL A 16 4.93 -15.87 12.45
N ILE A 17 3.71 -15.39 12.66
CA ILE A 17 3.13 -15.07 13.95
C ILE A 17 2.23 -16.24 14.37
N HIS A 18 2.84 -17.24 14.97
CA HIS A 18 2.18 -18.51 15.33
C HIS A 18 2.77 -19.04 16.64
N PRO A 19 1.99 -19.69 17.52
CA PRO A 19 2.54 -20.38 18.68
C PRO A 19 3.72 -21.29 18.31
N PRO A 20 4.77 -21.41 19.14
CA PRO A 20 5.92 -22.27 18.89
C PRO A 20 5.62 -23.74 19.19
N ASP A 21 4.47 -24.23 18.71
CA ASP A 21 4.06 -25.63 18.77
C ASP A 21 4.65 -26.43 17.59
N SER A 22 4.38 -27.74 17.53
CA SER A 22 4.87 -28.60 16.45
C SER A 22 4.44 -28.13 15.06
N GLU A 23 3.26 -27.51 14.96
CA GLU A 23 2.72 -27.01 13.70
C GLU A 23 3.45 -25.73 13.25
N GLY A 24 3.66 -24.78 14.17
CA GLY A 24 4.43 -23.55 13.91
C GLY A 24 5.88 -23.83 13.54
N LEU A 25 6.53 -24.78 14.23
CA LEU A 25 7.89 -25.21 13.88
C LEU A 25 7.94 -25.87 12.50
N GLY A 26 7.01 -26.79 12.22
CA GLY A 26 6.90 -27.45 10.92
C GLY A 26 6.63 -26.47 9.77
N LEU A 27 5.81 -25.46 10.01
CA LEU A 27 5.51 -24.38 9.07
C LEU A 27 6.78 -23.60 8.71
N VAL A 28 7.54 -23.14 9.71
CA VAL A 28 8.78 -22.37 9.50
C VAL A 28 9.82 -23.21 8.76
N GLU A 29 9.99 -24.48 9.13
CA GLU A 29 10.87 -25.39 8.41
C GLU A 29 10.46 -25.56 6.95
N HIS A 30 9.16 -25.75 6.70
CA HIS A 30 8.66 -25.97 5.35
C HIS A 30 8.86 -24.72 4.46
N LEU A 31 8.59 -23.53 4.98
CA LEU A 31 8.86 -22.26 4.29
C LEU A 31 10.36 -22.08 3.97
N ARG A 32 11.25 -22.44 4.90
CA ARG A 32 12.70 -22.43 4.67
C ARG A 32 13.11 -23.43 3.58
N ARG A 33 12.50 -24.61 3.52
CA ARG A 33 12.73 -25.61 2.45
C ARG A 33 12.27 -25.12 1.07
N ILE A 34 11.19 -24.34 1.01
CA ILE A 34 10.75 -23.64 -0.22
C ILE A 34 11.75 -22.55 -0.63
N GLY A 35 12.61 -22.10 0.29
CA GLY A 35 13.63 -21.08 0.08
C GLY A 35 13.22 -19.69 0.56
N CYS A 36 12.16 -19.57 1.36
CA CYS A 36 11.78 -18.29 1.98
C CYS A 36 12.73 -17.93 3.12
N SER A 37 12.89 -16.63 3.38
CA SER A 37 13.55 -16.12 4.58
C SER A 37 12.50 -15.90 5.66
N CYS A 38 12.52 -16.72 6.71
CA CYS A 38 11.47 -16.75 7.71
C CYS A 38 11.93 -16.23 9.08
N GLU A 39 11.14 -15.32 9.63
CA GLU A 39 11.24 -14.81 11.00
C GLU A 39 10.01 -15.30 11.78
N ALA A 40 10.22 -16.10 12.83
CA ALA A 40 9.14 -16.56 13.69
C ALA A 40 8.99 -15.60 14.88
N THR A 41 7.75 -15.22 15.20
CA THR A 41 7.44 -14.27 16.28
C THR A 41 6.26 -14.80 17.09
N TRP A 42 6.42 -14.93 18.40
CA TRP A 42 5.33 -15.22 19.32
C TRP A 42 5.68 -14.65 20.70
N PRO A 43 4.74 -14.05 21.46
CA PRO A 43 3.31 -13.82 21.14
C PRO A 43 3.10 -12.77 20.03
N LEU A 44 1.85 -12.37 19.77
CA LEU A 44 1.55 -11.30 18.82
C LEU A 44 2.36 -10.03 19.15
N PRO A 45 3.16 -9.50 18.21
CA PRO A 45 3.98 -8.32 18.45
C PRO A 45 3.16 -7.02 18.40
N GLU A 46 3.76 -5.91 18.84
CA GLU A 46 3.16 -4.58 18.69
C GLU A 46 3.23 -4.04 17.25
N SER A 47 4.17 -4.55 16.44
CA SER A 47 4.34 -4.16 15.05
C SER A 47 4.83 -5.33 14.20
N VAL A 48 4.45 -5.31 12.91
CA VAL A 48 4.93 -6.27 11.90
C VAL A 48 6.35 -5.88 11.50
N SER A 49 7.19 -6.87 11.22
CA SER A 49 8.54 -6.67 10.71
C SER A 49 8.49 -5.80 9.44
N PRO A 50 9.18 -4.64 9.39
CA PRO A 50 9.17 -3.75 8.21
C PRO A 50 9.74 -4.41 6.95
N ALA A 51 10.49 -5.49 7.15
CA ALA A 51 11.05 -6.33 6.11
C ALA A 51 10.06 -7.38 5.59
N ALA A 52 9.02 -7.74 6.33
CA ALA A 52 8.08 -8.75 5.89
C ALA A 52 7.37 -8.31 4.61
N VAL A 53 7.31 -9.23 3.64
CA VAL A 53 6.45 -9.06 2.46
C VAL A 53 5.23 -9.95 2.55
N VAL A 54 5.32 -11.02 3.34
CA VAL A 54 4.21 -11.90 3.70
C VAL A 54 4.19 -12.06 5.22
N VAL A 55 3.00 -12.08 5.79
CA VAL A 55 2.77 -12.38 7.20
C VAL A 55 1.80 -13.56 7.27
N LEU A 56 2.18 -14.61 7.99
CA LEU A 56 1.26 -15.65 8.42
C LEU A 56 0.90 -15.37 9.87
N VAL A 57 -0.39 -15.32 10.19
CA VAL A 57 -0.87 -15.07 11.55
C VAL A 57 -1.88 -16.12 11.97
N SER A 58 -1.70 -16.72 13.15
CA SER A 58 -2.75 -17.50 13.80
C SER A 58 -3.85 -16.57 14.26
N ILE A 59 -5.07 -16.80 13.76
CA ILE A 59 -6.24 -16.04 14.17
C ILE A 59 -7.01 -16.82 15.23
N GLU A 60 -7.06 -16.22 16.41
CA GLU A 60 -7.83 -16.68 17.56
C GLU A 60 -8.68 -15.51 18.05
N GLN A 61 -9.93 -15.77 18.37
CA GLN A 61 -10.90 -14.73 18.73
C GLN A 61 -10.47 -13.92 19.96
N GLU A 62 -9.76 -14.54 20.89
CA GLU A 62 -9.20 -13.90 22.09
C GLU A 62 -8.22 -12.76 21.74
N ASN A 63 -7.55 -12.85 20.59
CA ASN A 63 -6.57 -11.88 20.11
C ASN A 63 -7.14 -10.87 19.11
N ARG A 64 -8.46 -10.86 18.87
CA ARG A 64 -9.13 -10.05 17.85
C ARG A 64 -8.65 -8.59 17.83
N ASP A 65 -8.74 -7.89 18.94
CA ASP A 65 -8.47 -6.44 18.98
C ASP A 65 -6.99 -6.15 18.70
N GLN A 66 -6.08 -7.03 19.12
CA GLN A 66 -4.66 -6.91 18.84
C GLN A 66 -4.35 -7.18 17.35
N ILE A 67 -4.97 -8.20 16.75
CA ILE A 67 -4.86 -8.51 15.32
C ILE A 67 -5.35 -7.32 14.49
N LEU A 68 -6.53 -6.78 14.81
CA LEU A 68 -7.10 -5.66 14.07
C LEU A 68 -6.24 -4.40 14.21
N ARG A 69 -5.73 -4.12 15.41
CA ARG A 69 -4.78 -3.00 15.61
C ARG A 69 -3.50 -3.16 14.79
N LEU A 70 -3.01 -4.38 14.61
CA LEU A 70 -1.77 -4.66 13.90
C LEU A 70 -1.90 -4.51 12.38
N PHE A 71 -3.06 -4.87 11.81
CA PHE A 71 -3.25 -4.95 10.36
C PHE A 71 -4.19 -3.88 9.77
N ARG A 72 -4.75 -2.97 10.58
CA ARG A 72 -5.65 -1.90 10.12
C ARG A 72 -5.10 -0.49 10.38
N PRO A 73 -5.40 0.48 9.50
CA PRO A 73 -6.05 0.33 8.20
C PRO A 73 -5.11 -0.30 7.17
N VAL A 74 -5.67 -1.07 6.23
CA VAL A 74 -4.87 -1.81 5.26
C VAL A 74 -4.47 -0.92 4.08
N GLN A 75 -3.17 -0.70 3.89
CA GLN A 75 -2.60 0.12 2.84
C GLN A 75 -2.12 -0.73 1.65
N PRO A 76 -1.99 -0.15 0.45
CA PRO A 76 -1.46 -0.87 -0.71
C PRO A 76 -0.03 -1.40 -0.51
N SER A 77 0.75 -0.76 0.38
CA SER A 77 2.14 -1.13 0.67
C SER A 77 2.29 -2.29 1.65
N ASP A 78 1.24 -2.62 2.40
CA ASP A 78 1.29 -3.58 3.51
C ASP A 78 1.58 -4.99 3.03
N PRO A 79 2.21 -5.85 3.85
CA PRO A 79 2.53 -7.22 3.48
C PRO A 79 1.27 -8.05 3.17
N ALA A 80 1.46 -9.12 2.39
CA ALA A 80 0.41 -10.09 2.13
C ALA A 80 0.07 -10.85 3.43
N LEU A 81 -1.15 -10.70 3.93
CA LEU A 81 -1.58 -11.37 5.15
C LEU A 81 -2.25 -12.71 4.83
N LEU A 82 -1.77 -13.78 5.45
CA LEU A 82 -2.39 -15.11 5.43
C LEU A 82 -2.88 -15.45 6.83
N ALA A 83 -4.16 -15.76 6.95
CA ALA A 83 -4.75 -16.18 8.21
C ALA A 83 -4.62 -17.69 8.36
N VAL A 84 -4.12 -18.16 9.51
CA VAL A 84 -4.17 -19.56 9.92
C VAL A 84 -5.31 -19.70 10.92
N VAL A 85 -6.31 -20.52 10.60
CA VAL A 85 -7.54 -20.67 11.40
C VAL A 85 -7.78 -22.13 11.74
N SER A 86 -8.31 -22.37 12.95
CA SER A 86 -8.64 -23.71 13.45
C SER A 86 -10.13 -24.04 13.32
N PHE A 87 -11.00 -23.03 13.35
CA PHE A 87 -12.45 -23.19 13.39
C PHE A 87 -13.11 -22.23 12.41
N GLU A 88 -14.21 -22.68 11.82
CA GLU A 88 -15.01 -21.91 10.85
C GLU A 88 -16.17 -21.18 11.53
N ASP A 89 -16.01 -20.75 12.79
CA ASP A 89 -17.07 -19.98 13.44
C ASP A 89 -17.17 -18.57 12.81
N PRO A 90 -18.39 -17.99 12.72
CA PRO A 90 -18.58 -16.69 12.07
C PRO A 90 -17.74 -15.56 12.67
N SER A 91 -17.38 -15.63 13.96
CA SER A 91 -16.62 -14.58 14.62
C SER A 91 -15.15 -14.59 14.19
N THR A 92 -14.54 -15.77 14.08
CA THR A 92 -13.17 -15.92 13.53
C THR A 92 -13.09 -15.45 12.08
N LEU A 93 -14.08 -15.83 11.24
CA LEU A 93 -14.13 -15.39 9.85
C LEU A 93 -14.29 -13.86 9.72
N GLN A 94 -15.03 -13.24 10.64
CA GLN A 94 -15.12 -11.79 10.68
C GLN A 94 -13.76 -11.15 10.93
N VAL A 95 -12.93 -11.70 11.83
CA VAL A 95 -11.57 -11.18 12.07
C VAL A 95 -10.70 -11.30 10.81
N VAL A 96 -10.75 -12.45 10.12
CA VAL A 96 -10.02 -12.70 8.86
C VAL A 96 -10.36 -11.64 7.79
N LEU A 97 -11.65 -11.33 7.63
CA LEU A 97 -12.12 -10.33 6.67
C LEU A 97 -11.72 -8.91 7.10
N GLU A 98 -11.90 -8.58 8.38
CA GLU A 98 -11.62 -7.25 8.92
C GLU A 98 -10.12 -6.92 8.92
N CYS A 99 -9.24 -7.90 9.16
CA CYS A 99 -7.79 -7.71 9.11
C CYS A 99 -7.25 -7.66 7.67
N GLY A 100 -8.09 -7.95 6.66
CA GLY A 100 -7.73 -7.89 5.25
C GLY A 100 -6.80 -9.02 4.80
N ALA A 101 -6.98 -10.22 5.36
CA ALA A 101 -6.27 -11.41 4.89
C ALA A 101 -6.53 -11.67 3.41
N LEU A 102 -5.49 -12.00 2.66
CA LEU A 102 -5.56 -12.32 1.23
C LEU A 102 -5.76 -13.80 0.96
N ALA A 103 -5.47 -14.65 1.95
CA ALA A 103 -5.70 -16.08 1.88
C ALA A 103 -5.86 -16.65 3.29
N VAL A 104 -6.45 -17.86 3.36
CA VAL A 104 -6.74 -18.57 4.59
C VAL A 104 -6.16 -19.97 4.51
N ILE A 105 -5.54 -20.43 5.59
CA ILE A 105 -5.01 -21.77 5.77
C ILE A 105 -5.72 -22.39 6.96
N GLU A 106 -6.47 -23.45 6.70
CA GLU A 106 -7.09 -24.27 7.74
C GLU A 106 -6.02 -25.13 8.43
N ARG A 107 -6.13 -25.27 9.76
CA ARG A 107 -5.38 -26.29 10.51
C ARG A 107 -6.04 -27.66 10.35
N PRO A 108 -5.27 -28.76 10.21
CA PRO A 108 -3.81 -28.81 10.27
C PRO A 108 -3.15 -28.29 8.99
N ILE A 109 -2.09 -27.49 9.13
CA ILE A 109 -1.39 -26.87 8.00
C ILE A 109 -0.73 -27.94 7.12
N ARG A 110 -1.22 -28.07 5.88
CA ARG A 110 -0.66 -28.99 4.88
C ARG A 110 0.30 -28.28 3.92
N PRO A 111 1.44 -28.91 3.55
CA PRO A 111 2.40 -28.36 2.59
C PRO A 111 1.80 -27.78 1.30
N PHE A 112 0.90 -28.54 0.65
CA PHE A 112 0.24 -28.10 -0.58
C PHE A 112 -0.65 -26.87 -0.36
N GLY A 113 -1.41 -26.85 0.74
CA GLY A 113 -2.27 -25.73 1.10
C GLY A 113 -1.45 -24.48 1.39
N LEU A 114 -0.32 -24.61 2.11
CA LEU A 114 0.59 -23.51 2.37
C LEU A 114 1.14 -22.92 1.07
N LEU A 115 1.72 -23.76 0.20
CA LEU A 115 2.36 -23.29 -1.04
C LEU A 115 1.35 -22.60 -1.97
N THR A 116 0.15 -23.17 -2.08
CA THR A 116 -0.93 -22.62 -2.91
C THR A 116 -1.38 -21.25 -2.40
N ASN A 117 -1.70 -21.15 -1.11
CA ASN A 117 -2.16 -19.91 -0.50
C ASN A 117 -1.06 -18.84 -0.49
N LEU A 118 0.20 -19.23 -0.24
CA LEU A 118 1.36 -18.32 -0.34
C LEU A 118 1.49 -17.73 -1.75
N THR A 119 1.34 -18.58 -2.77
CA THR A 119 1.42 -18.16 -4.18
C THR A 119 0.30 -17.21 -4.56
N ILE A 120 -0.94 -17.52 -4.16
CA ILE A 120 -2.13 -16.68 -4.41
C ILE A 120 -1.98 -15.34 -3.69
N ALA A 121 -1.67 -15.35 -2.39
CA ALA A 121 -1.49 -14.14 -1.60
C ALA A 121 -0.38 -13.25 -2.15
N ARG A 122 0.73 -13.84 -2.62
CA ARG A 122 1.82 -13.12 -3.30
C ARG A 122 1.35 -12.45 -4.59
N ALA A 123 0.56 -13.14 -5.40
CA ALA A 123 0.01 -12.58 -6.64
C ALA A 123 -0.94 -11.40 -6.35
N LEU A 124 -1.87 -11.58 -5.40
CA LEU A 124 -2.81 -10.54 -4.97
C LEU A 124 -2.09 -9.32 -4.38
N TRP A 125 -1.03 -9.54 -3.62
CA TRP A 125 -0.20 -8.45 -3.09
C TRP A 125 0.49 -7.65 -4.19
N LEU A 126 1.07 -8.32 -5.19
CA LEU A 126 1.69 -7.63 -6.34
C LEU A 126 0.66 -6.82 -7.14
N GLU A 127 -0.53 -7.38 -7.35
CA GLU A 127 -1.64 -6.68 -7.99
C GLU A 127 -2.06 -5.44 -7.20
N ARG A 128 -2.25 -5.59 -5.89
CA ARG A 128 -2.60 -4.49 -4.97
C ARG A 128 -1.55 -3.37 -4.99
N GLN A 129 -0.27 -3.71 -4.97
CA GLN A 129 0.83 -2.75 -5.07
C GLN A 129 0.79 -1.99 -6.40
N ASN A 130 0.55 -2.68 -7.51
CA ASN A 130 0.46 -2.08 -8.83
C ASN A 130 -0.77 -1.17 -8.96
N ALA A 131 -1.91 -1.59 -8.42
CA ALA A 131 -3.12 -0.77 -8.34
C ALA A 131 -2.86 0.50 -7.50
N GLY A 132 -2.24 0.37 -6.32
CA GLY A 132 -1.85 1.50 -5.48
C GLY A 132 -0.92 2.49 -6.18
N LYS A 133 0.09 2.00 -6.91
CA LYS A 133 0.98 2.84 -7.74
C LYS A 133 0.21 3.60 -8.82
N ARG A 134 -0.77 2.95 -9.46
CA ARG A 134 -1.59 3.56 -10.52
C ARG A 134 -2.52 4.64 -9.96
N ILE A 135 -3.16 4.37 -8.82
CA ILE A 135 -3.97 5.35 -8.09
C ILE A 135 -3.13 6.59 -7.75
N ARG A 136 -1.98 6.42 -7.09
CA ARG A 136 -1.06 7.54 -6.76
C ARG A 136 -0.58 8.32 -7.99
N LYS A 137 -0.42 7.66 -9.14
CA LYS A 137 -0.06 8.34 -10.40
C LYS A 137 -1.22 9.19 -10.93
N LEU A 138 -2.45 8.67 -10.88
CA LEU A 138 -3.65 9.38 -11.32
C LEU A 138 -3.97 10.57 -10.41
N GLU A 139 -3.90 10.38 -9.09
CA GLU A 139 -4.10 11.45 -8.10
C GLU A 139 -3.12 12.60 -8.31
N ARG A 140 -1.82 12.30 -8.52
CA ARG A 140 -0.81 13.33 -8.84
C ARG A 140 -1.14 14.06 -10.14
N LYS A 141 -1.59 13.36 -11.19
CA LYS A 141 -1.99 13.98 -12.45
C LYS A 141 -3.20 14.90 -12.26
N LEU A 142 -4.20 14.45 -11.50
CA LEU A 142 -5.40 15.24 -11.21
C LEU A 142 -5.05 16.50 -10.40
N ALA A 143 -4.23 16.37 -9.36
CA ALA A 143 -3.75 17.50 -8.58
C ALA A 143 -3.01 18.52 -9.45
N GLY A 144 -2.11 18.06 -10.33
CA GLY A 144 -1.38 18.96 -11.24
C GLY A 144 -2.27 19.66 -12.27
N ASN A 145 -3.30 18.96 -12.78
CA ASN A 145 -4.30 19.58 -13.65
C ASN A 145 -5.07 20.68 -12.90
N ASN A 146 -5.49 20.42 -11.66
CA ASN A 146 -6.20 21.40 -10.85
C ASN A 146 -5.33 22.64 -10.54
N ARG A 147 -4.04 22.45 -10.25
CA ARG A 147 -3.10 23.57 -10.09
C ARG A 147 -2.97 24.38 -11.37
N THR A 148 -2.83 23.71 -12.51
CA THR A 148 -2.74 24.39 -13.82
C THR A 148 -3.99 25.23 -14.10
N LEU A 149 -5.20 24.69 -13.84
CA LEU A 149 -6.45 25.43 -13.99
C LEU A 149 -6.52 26.65 -13.05
N ARG A 150 -6.13 26.49 -11.78
CA ARG A 150 -6.11 27.60 -10.83
C ARG A 150 -5.11 28.69 -11.21
N ALA A 151 -3.92 28.31 -11.67
CA ALA A 151 -2.92 29.26 -12.17
C ALA A 151 -3.40 30.01 -13.42
N LYS A 152 -4.08 29.32 -14.36
CA LYS A 152 -4.70 29.96 -15.52
C LYS A 152 -5.72 31.01 -15.07
N ASN A 153 -6.64 30.65 -14.17
CA ASN A 153 -7.64 31.59 -13.65
C ASN A 153 -7.01 32.83 -13.00
N ILE A 154 -5.92 32.65 -12.24
CA ILE A 154 -5.18 33.78 -11.65
C ILE A 154 -4.62 34.69 -12.74
N LEU A 155 -3.97 34.14 -13.77
CA LEU A 155 -3.42 34.95 -14.87
C LEU A 155 -4.52 35.66 -15.67
N MET A 156 -5.66 35.00 -15.88
CA MET A 156 -6.82 35.61 -16.52
C MET A 156 -7.35 36.80 -15.72
N GLN A 157 -7.47 36.66 -14.39
CA GLN A 157 -7.98 37.72 -13.52
C GLN A 157 -6.99 38.88 -13.32
N THR A 158 -5.70 38.58 -13.20
CA THR A 158 -4.67 39.57 -12.84
C THR A 158 -4.05 40.25 -14.06
N GLN A 159 -3.95 39.56 -15.20
CA GLN A 159 -3.31 40.07 -16.42
C GLN A 159 -4.28 40.21 -17.60
N GLY A 160 -5.56 39.86 -17.43
CA GLY A 160 -6.57 39.98 -18.48
C GLY A 160 -6.36 39.00 -19.64
N PHE A 161 -5.57 37.93 -19.44
CA PHE A 161 -5.34 36.93 -20.47
C PHE A 161 -6.62 36.13 -20.77
N SER A 162 -6.78 35.73 -22.02
CA SER A 162 -7.67 34.62 -22.37
C SER A 162 -7.15 33.29 -21.81
N GLU A 163 -8.01 32.29 -21.77
CA GLU A 163 -7.65 30.95 -21.27
C GLU A 163 -6.45 30.36 -22.05
N GLN A 164 -6.42 30.56 -23.37
CA GLN A 164 -5.35 30.06 -24.24
C GLN A 164 -4.03 30.79 -23.98
N GLU A 165 -4.06 32.12 -23.86
CA GLU A 165 -2.87 32.93 -23.57
C GLU A 165 -2.28 32.60 -22.19
N ALA A 166 -3.14 32.37 -21.19
CA ALA A 166 -2.72 31.94 -19.86
C ALA A 166 -2.00 30.58 -19.90
N TYR A 167 -2.56 29.60 -20.63
CA TYR A 167 -1.92 28.29 -20.80
C TYR A 167 -0.57 28.41 -21.53
N ASP A 168 -0.51 29.15 -22.64
CA ASP A 168 0.72 29.33 -23.41
C ASP A 168 1.80 30.09 -22.63
N SER A 169 1.39 31.05 -21.79
CA SER A 169 2.30 31.75 -20.88
C SER A 169 2.92 30.80 -19.85
N ILE A 170 2.10 29.98 -19.18
CA ILE A 170 2.57 28.97 -18.22
C ILE A 170 3.53 28.00 -18.93
N ARG A 171 3.14 27.45 -20.07
CA ARG A 171 3.97 26.50 -20.82
C ARG A 171 5.32 27.10 -21.21
N ARG A 172 5.32 28.32 -21.76
CA ARG A 172 6.54 29.01 -22.23
C ARG A 172 7.48 29.32 -21.07
N GLN A 173 6.95 29.81 -19.96
CA GLN A 173 7.76 30.09 -18.76
C GLN A 173 8.31 28.82 -18.13
N ALA A 174 7.55 27.72 -18.12
CA ALA A 174 7.99 26.44 -17.58
C ALA A 174 9.16 25.89 -18.40
N MET A 175 9.07 25.95 -19.73
CA MET A 175 10.16 25.59 -20.63
C MET A 175 11.41 26.46 -20.42
N SER A 176 11.26 27.78 -20.34
CA SER A 176 12.37 28.72 -20.12
C SER A 176 13.10 28.44 -18.81
N LYS A 177 12.36 28.12 -17.75
CA LYS A 177 12.89 27.80 -16.42
C LYS A 177 13.29 26.33 -16.25
N ARG A 178 13.08 25.48 -17.27
CA ARG A 178 13.31 24.02 -17.23
C ARG A 178 12.63 23.32 -16.05
N VAL A 179 11.42 23.75 -15.72
CA VAL A 179 10.57 23.16 -14.69
C VAL A 179 9.31 22.57 -15.33
N SER A 180 8.61 21.71 -14.59
CA SER A 180 7.32 21.21 -15.04
C SER A 180 6.24 22.31 -15.04
N MET A 181 5.20 22.14 -15.86
CA MET A 181 4.05 23.05 -15.84
C MET A 181 3.35 23.08 -14.47
N ASP A 182 3.33 21.94 -13.76
CA ASP A 182 2.76 21.83 -12.41
C ASP A 182 3.54 22.67 -11.38
N GLU A 183 4.88 22.60 -11.42
CA GLU A 183 5.74 23.42 -10.55
C GLU A 183 5.59 24.91 -10.82
N LEU A 184 5.52 25.33 -12.09
CA LEU A 184 5.27 26.73 -12.40
C LEU A 184 3.87 27.17 -11.96
N ALA A 185 2.85 26.35 -12.20
CA ALA A 185 1.49 26.65 -11.75
C ALA A 185 1.43 26.83 -10.23
N ALA A 186 2.11 25.96 -9.46
CA ALA A 186 2.25 26.10 -8.02
C ALA A 186 2.94 27.42 -7.63
N ALA A 187 4.01 27.81 -8.33
CA ALA A 187 4.69 29.07 -8.08
C ALA A 187 3.79 30.30 -8.31
N ILE A 188 2.97 30.29 -9.37
CA ILE A 188 2.00 31.35 -9.67
C ILE A 188 0.95 31.44 -8.55
N ILE A 189 0.40 30.30 -8.11
CA ILE A 189 -0.60 30.24 -7.03
C ILE A 189 -0.01 30.82 -5.75
N ASN A 190 1.18 30.36 -5.34
CA ASN A 190 1.83 30.81 -4.11
C ASN A 190 2.14 32.31 -4.14
N ALA A 191 2.63 32.83 -5.28
CA ALA A 191 2.90 34.25 -5.45
C ALA A 191 1.62 35.09 -5.30
N ASN A 192 0.51 34.64 -5.89
CA ASN A 192 -0.77 35.33 -5.77
C ASN A 192 -1.30 35.32 -4.34
N GLU A 193 -1.23 34.17 -3.64
CA GLU A 193 -1.65 34.07 -2.23
C GLU A 193 -0.86 35.02 -1.32
N LEU A 194 0.46 35.17 -1.54
CA LEU A 194 1.29 36.12 -0.79
C LEU A 194 0.93 37.59 -1.05
N LEU A 195 0.56 37.93 -2.29
CA LEU A 195 0.16 39.28 -2.67
C LEU A 195 -1.22 39.64 -2.10
N THR A 196 -2.18 38.72 -2.16
CA THR A 196 -3.53 38.93 -1.57
C THR A 196 -3.47 39.02 -0.05
N PHE A 197 -2.64 38.22 0.63
CA PHE A 197 -2.51 38.25 2.08
C PHE A 197 -2.01 39.59 2.63
N LYS A 198 -1.14 40.29 1.90
CA LYS A 198 -0.67 41.63 2.30
C LYS A 198 -1.76 42.71 2.19
N GLY A 199 -2.72 42.56 1.27
CA GLY A 199 -3.80 43.53 1.07
C GLY A 199 -4.96 43.45 2.07
N SER A 200 -4.96 42.50 3.01
CA SER A 200 -6.03 42.33 4.03
C SER A 200 -5.64 42.82 5.43
N ARG A 201 -4.47 43.44 5.58
CA ARG A 201 -3.93 43.96 6.86
C ARG A 201 -3.77 45.49 6.90
N GLU A 202 -4.30 46.18 5.90
CA GLU A 202 -4.50 47.64 5.88
C GLU A 202 -6.00 47.94 5.99
#